data_AF-A0A0F9HD96-F1
#
_entry.id   AF-A0A0F9HD96-F1
#
_cell.length_a   1.000
_cell.length_b   1.000
_cell.length_c   1.000
_cell.angle_alpha   90.00
_cell.angle_beta   90.00
_cell.angle_gamma   90.00
#
_symmetry.space_group_name_H-M   'P 1'
#
loop_
_entity.id
_entity.type
_entity.pdbx_description
1 polymer ?
#
loop_
_entity_poly.entity_id
_entity_poly.type
_entity_poly.pdbx_seq_one_letter_code
_entity_poly.pdbx_strand_id
1 'polypeptide(L)'
;MPLTIDQIRTGLIEIINESAPHGNLQSRSLLNAAARRLSIEGNQDLEQVLLTVFGDMFRTGHLAWGLNVTNPDPPFLHLTEQGRQLMQNFSRDPANPDGYIAYLQGTTAINDVAMSYLKEALKTYNADCSRAAAVMIGTSLESIILELRDALVDHLGSAAPKKLKDSKIKTVLDTMNSKLDSLKGSMEYGLRSRYEASWSVLVHQVRSTRNDAGHPTSLSTVTQNDAHASLLVFPEIARLAYNLKEFIEGLR
;
A
#
# COMPACT_ATOMS: atom_id res chain seq x y z
N MET A 1 2.57 -20.78 20.72
CA MET A 1 3.23 -21.37 19.54
C MET A 1 4.66 -20.84 19.51
N PRO A 2 5.68 -21.65 19.19
CA PRO A 2 7.04 -21.13 19.02
C PRO A 2 7.10 -20.13 17.86
N LEU A 3 7.91 -19.08 18.00
CA LEU A 3 8.15 -18.10 16.93
C LEU A 3 8.79 -18.79 15.73
N THR A 4 8.29 -18.49 14.53
CA THR A 4 8.89 -18.97 13.27
C THR A 4 10.06 -18.08 12.84
N ILE A 5 10.92 -18.59 11.96
CA ILE A 5 12.02 -17.82 11.35
C ILE A 5 11.48 -16.58 10.63
N ASP A 6 10.35 -16.72 9.93
CA ASP A 6 9.73 -15.61 9.21
C ASP A 6 9.22 -14.52 10.16
N GLN A 7 8.63 -14.89 11.30
CA GLN A 7 8.22 -13.92 12.33
C GLN A 7 9.41 -13.15 12.90
N ILE A 8 10.53 -13.83 13.15
CA ILE A 8 11.77 -13.20 13.63
C ILE A 8 12.37 -12.26 12.56
N ARG A 9 12.34 -12.68 11.29
CA ARG A 9 12.77 -11.86 10.15
C ARG A 9 11.93 -10.61 10.00
N THR A 10 10.60 -10.74 10.03
CA THR A 10 9.67 -9.62 9.97
C THR A 10 9.95 -8.62 11.10
N GLY A 11 10.05 -9.09 12.35
CA GLY A 11 10.33 -8.20 13.49
C GLY A 11 11.69 -7.49 13.40
N LEU A 12 12.72 -8.15 12.86
CA LEU A 12 14.02 -7.50 12.64
C LEU A 12 13.95 -6.43 11.53
N ILE A 13 13.25 -6.72 10.43
CA ILE A 13 13.06 -5.77 9.32
C ILE A 13 12.31 -4.52 9.80
N GLU A 14 11.27 -4.67 10.62
CA GLU A 14 10.54 -3.55 11.24
C GLU A 14 11.48 -2.64 12.04
N ILE A 15 12.28 -3.23 12.93
CA ILE A 15 13.23 -2.49 13.77
C ILE A 15 14.27 -1.72 12.93
N ILE A 16 14.77 -2.36 11.86
CA ILE A 16 15.70 -1.72 10.94
C ILE A 16 15.02 -0.55 10.22
N ASN A 17 13.79 -0.75 9.73
CA ASN A 17 13.04 0.27 9.00
C ASN A 17 12.71 1.49 9.89
N GLU A 18 12.34 1.27 11.16
CA GLU A 18 12.11 2.33 12.15
C GLU A 18 13.40 3.11 12.48
N SER A 19 14.54 2.40 12.54
CA SER A 19 15.82 2.98 12.95
C SER A 19 16.57 3.67 11.82
N ALA A 20 16.40 3.23 10.57
CA ALA A 20 17.19 3.70 9.41
C ALA A 20 17.10 5.22 9.15
N PRO A 21 15.93 5.89 9.25
CA PRO A 21 15.81 7.33 9.05
C PRO A 21 16.65 8.17 10.03
N HIS A 22 16.99 7.62 11.20
CA HIS A 22 17.73 8.30 12.25
C HIS A 22 19.26 8.26 12.03
N GLY A 23 19.73 7.62 10.96
CA GLY A 23 21.08 7.78 10.43
C GLY A 23 22.22 7.14 11.25
N ASN A 24 21.93 6.40 12.33
CA ASN A 24 22.97 5.69 13.10
C ASN A 24 22.52 4.27 13.43
N LEU A 25 22.74 3.35 12.49
CA LEU A 25 22.46 1.94 12.69
C LEU A 25 23.68 1.24 13.30
N GLN A 26 23.47 0.63 14.47
CA GLN A 26 24.46 -0.19 15.16
C GLN A 26 23.89 -1.57 15.45
N SER A 27 24.68 -2.61 15.19
CA SER A 27 24.25 -4.01 15.27
C SER A 27 23.68 -4.37 16.64
N ARG A 28 24.37 -4.02 17.74
CA ARG A 28 23.92 -4.30 19.11
C ARG A 28 22.58 -3.63 19.43
N SER A 29 22.40 -2.37 19.04
CA SER A 29 21.16 -1.63 19.30
C SER A 29 19.97 -2.25 18.59
N LEU A 30 20.14 -2.63 17.31
CA LEU A 30 19.11 -3.29 16.52
C LEU A 30 18.75 -4.67 17.08
N LEU A 31 19.77 -5.50 17.36
CA LEU A 31 19.56 -6.84 17.89
C LEU A 31 18.88 -6.82 19.26
N ASN A 32 19.28 -5.92 20.15
CA ASN A 32 18.63 -5.77 21.46
C ASN A 32 17.18 -5.29 21.31
N ALA A 33 16.91 -4.34 20.41
CA ALA A 33 15.56 -3.86 20.18
C ALA A 33 14.65 -4.96 19.59
N ALA A 34 15.17 -5.74 18.63
CA ALA A 34 14.46 -6.89 18.05
C ALA A 34 14.22 -7.99 19.10
N ALA A 35 15.22 -8.34 19.90
CA ALA A 35 15.09 -9.36 20.94
C ALA A 35 14.02 -9.00 21.98
N ARG A 36 14.00 -7.73 22.41
CA ARG A 36 12.95 -7.19 23.31
C ARG A 36 11.57 -7.25 22.68
N ARG A 37 11.43 -6.75 21.44
CA ARG A 37 10.12 -6.71 20.76
C ARG A 37 9.55 -8.10 20.53
N LEU A 38 10.39 -9.06 20.17
CA LEU A 38 10.00 -10.45 19.96
C LEU A 38 9.86 -11.24 21.27
N SER A 39 10.19 -10.64 22.43
CA SER A 39 10.18 -11.31 23.74
C SER A 39 11.01 -12.60 23.77
N ILE A 40 12.19 -12.56 23.13
CA ILE A 40 13.10 -13.72 23.03
C ILE A 40 14.36 -13.59 23.90
N GLU A 41 14.50 -12.50 24.65
CA GLU A 41 15.64 -12.29 25.57
C GLU A 41 15.77 -13.46 26.55
N GLY A 42 16.97 -14.03 26.63
CA GLY A 42 17.28 -15.18 27.48
C GLY A 42 16.87 -16.54 26.89
N ASN A 43 16.25 -16.56 25.71
CA ASN A 43 16.02 -17.79 24.94
C ASN A 43 17.13 -17.96 23.88
N GLN A 44 18.18 -18.68 24.25
CA GLN A 44 19.38 -18.83 23.42
C GLN A 44 19.09 -19.36 22.01
N ASP A 45 18.17 -20.32 21.85
CA ASP A 45 17.85 -20.89 20.54
C ASP A 45 17.23 -19.83 19.61
N LEU A 46 16.28 -19.04 20.13
CA LEU A 46 15.64 -17.97 19.36
C LEU A 46 16.59 -16.79 19.10
N GLU A 47 17.46 -16.47 20.05
CA GLU A 47 18.51 -15.46 19.84
C GLU A 47 19.48 -15.89 18.74
N GLN A 48 19.86 -17.17 18.66
CA GLN A 48 20.67 -17.70 17.57
C GLN A 48 19.95 -17.65 16.22
N VAL A 49 18.64 -17.87 16.19
CA VAL A 49 17.83 -17.66 14.97
C VAL A 49 17.85 -16.18 14.57
N LEU A 50 17.64 -15.24 15.50
CA LEU A 50 17.72 -13.80 15.22
C LEU A 50 19.10 -13.42 14.66
N LEU A 51 20.19 -13.92 15.25
CA LEU A 51 21.55 -13.68 14.76
C LEU A 51 21.77 -14.25 13.35
N THR A 52 21.20 -15.42 13.07
CA THR A 52 21.27 -16.06 11.74
C THR A 52 20.54 -15.22 10.70
N VAL A 53 19.32 -14.78 11.02
CA VAL A 53 18.52 -13.91 10.15
C VAL A 53 19.24 -12.57 9.91
N PHE A 54 19.83 -11.97 10.95
CA PHE A 54 20.61 -10.75 10.82
C PHE A 54 21.84 -10.95 9.93
N GLY A 55 22.60 -12.04 10.12
CA GLY A 55 23.74 -12.40 9.27
C GLY A 55 23.35 -12.65 7.82
N ASP A 56 22.20 -13.28 7.58
CA ASP A 56 21.66 -13.49 6.25
C ASP A 56 21.38 -12.18 5.52
N MET A 57 20.99 -11.10 6.21
CA MET A 57 20.79 -9.79 5.59
C MET A 57 22.09 -9.20 5.04
N PHE A 58 23.26 -9.48 5.65
CA PHE A 58 24.57 -9.13 5.08
C PHE A 58 24.90 -10.02 3.89
N ARG A 59 24.73 -11.35 4.06
CA ARG A 59 25.04 -12.34 3.01
C ARG A 59 24.24 -12.12 1.73
N THR A 60 23.00 -11.67 1.86
CA THR A 60 22.08 -11.39 0.74
C THR A 60 22.19 -9.95 0.23
N GLY A 61 23.10 -9.14 0.77
CA GLY A 61 23.40 -7.81 0.29
C GLY A 61 22.40 -6.73 0.69
N HIS A 62 21.51 -6.97 1.67
CA HIS A 62 20.58 -5.96 2.18
C HIS A 62 21.25 -5.01 3.19
N LEU A 63 22.22 -5.52 3.96
CA LEU A 63 23.04 -4.75 4.89
C LEU A 63 24.51 -4.80 4.47
N ALA A 64 25.24 -3.74 4.79
CA ALA A 64 26.68 -3.68 4.69
C ALA A 64 27.28 -3.00 5.92
N TRP A 65 28.52 -3.34 6.26
CA TRP A 65 29.24 -2.72 7.36
C TRP A 65 29.64 -1.28 7.03
N GLY A 66 29.81 -0.51 8.09
CA GLY A 66 30.13 0.91 8.07
C GLY A 66 28.89 1.80 7.96
N LEU A 67 28.97 2.98 8.55
CA LEU A 67 27.96 4.03 8.40
C LEU A 67 28.39 5.05 7.33
N ASN A 68 29.68 5.40 7.31
CA ASN A 68 30.30 6.36 6.40
C ASN A 68 31.82 6.17 6.41
N VAL A 69 32.54 6.98 5.63
CA VAL A 69 34.02 6.90 5.52
C VAL A 69 34.73 7.09 6.86
N THR A 70 34.14 7.85 7.80
CA THR A 70 34.71 8.05 9.14
C THR A 70 34.38 6.91 10.11
N ASN A 71 33.40 6.06 9.78
CA ASN A 71 32.98 4.91 10.59
C ASN A 71 32.76 3.69 9.67
N PRO A 72 33.82 3.15 9.04
CA PRO A 72 33.69 2.09 8.02
C PRO A 72 33.51 0.69 8.62
N ASP A 73 33.81 0.53 9.90
CA ASP A 73 33.90 -0.77 10.57
C ASP A 73 32.68 -1.07 11.46
N PRO A 74 32.46 -2.34 11.84
CA PRO A 74 31.53 -2.69 12.91
C PRO A 74 31.80 -1.89 14.19
N PRO A 75 30.75 -1.56 14.99
CA PRO A 75 29.40 -2.10 14.91
C PRO A 75 28.47 -1.32 13.97
N PHE A 76 28.99 -0.31 13.26
CA PHE A 76 28.21 0.53 12.36
C PHE A 76 27.83 -0.23 11.10
N LEU A 77 26.64 0.03 10.59
CA LEU A 77 26.14 -0.56 9.35
C LEU A 77 25.21 0.41 8.62
N HIS A 78 24.88 0.08 7.39
CA HIS A 78 23.90 0.82 6.58
C HIS A 78 23.06 -0.14 5.73
N LEU A 79 21.89 0.36 5.29
CA LEU A 79 21.13 -0.28 4.22
C LEU A 79 21.85 -0.05 2.89
N THR A 80 22.05 -1.12 2.14
CA THR A 80 22.45 -1.02 0.73
C THR A 80 21.27 -0.51 -0.11
N GLU A 81 21.47 -0.33 -1.41
CA GLU A 81 20.34 -0.01 -2.30
C GLU A 81 19.29 -1.12 -2.34
N GLN A 82 19.73 -2.38 -2.38
CA GLN A 82 18.84 -3.53 -2.29
C GLN A 82 18.13 -3.60 -0.93
N GLY A 83 18.83 -3.25 0.16
CA GLY A 83 18.24 -3.13 1.49
C GLY A 83 17.15 -2.06 1.53
N ARG A 84 17.39 -0.88 0.95
CA ARG A 84 16.39 0.19 0.84
C ARG A 84 15.17 -0.26 0.05
N GLN A 85 15.36 -0.97 -1.07
CA GLN A 85 14.24 -1.52 -1.85
C GLN A 85 13.47 -2.58 -1.07
N LEU A 86 14.15 -3.43 -0.30
CA LEU A 86 13.49 -4.38 0.60
C LEU A 86 12.64 -3.65 1.65
N MET A 87 13.18 -2.60 2.28
CA MET A 87 12.43 -1.80 3.26
C MET A 87 11.24 -1.08 2.61
N GLN A 88 11.39 -0.57 1.38
CA GLN A 88 10.30 0.01 0.62
C GLN A 88 9.20 -1.02 0.34
N ASN A 89 9.56 -2.23 -0.09
CA ASN A 89 8.58 -3.29 -0.32
C ASN A 89 7.92 -3.76 0.98
N PHE A 90 8.65 -3.80 2.10
CA PHE A 90 8.09 -4.10 3.41
C PHE A 90 7.15 -3.00 3.91
N SER A 91 7.48 -1.73 3.65
CA SER A 91 6.57 -0.61 3.92
C SER A 91 5.30 -0.66 3.07
N ARG A 92 5.27 -1.47 2.00
CA ARG A 92 4.07 -1.69 1.18
C ARG A 92 3.26 -2.92 1.60
N ASP A 93 3.75 -3.69 2.57
CA ASP A 93 3.08 -4.91 3.02
C ASP A 93 1.81 -4.55 3.82
N PRO A 94 0.62 -5.01 3.42
CA PRO A 94 -0.60 -4.78 4.18
C PRO A 94 -0.60 -5.42 5.57
N ALA A 95 0.29 -6.38 5.84
CA ALA A 95 0.55 -6.92 7.18
C ALA A 95 1.26 -5.93 8.11
N ASN A 96 1.81 -4.83 7.58
CA ASN A 96 2.36 -3.70 8.32
C ASN A 96 1.51 -2.43 8.07
N PRO A 97 0.38 -2.25 8.78
CA PRO A 97 -0.53 -1.13 8.53
C PRO A 97 0.13 0.25 8.62
N ASP A 98 1.01 0.48 9.59
CA ASP A 98 1.64 1.79 9.79
C ASP A 98 2.62 2.10 8.66
N GLY A 99 3.45 1.12 8.28
CA GLY A 99 4.34 1.22 7.13
C GLY A 99 3.57 1.47 5.83
N TYR A 100 2.48 0.71 5.64
CA TYR A 100 1.60 0.84 4.48
C TYR A 100 1.02 2.24 4.35
N ILE A 101 0.48 2.78 5.44
CA ILE A 101 -0.12 4.12 5.46
C ILE A 101 0.95 5.18 5.21
N ALA A 102 2.12 5.08 5.83
CA ALA A 102 3.23 6.00 5.60
C ALA A 102 3.69 5.98 4.13
N TYR A 103 3.82 4.79 3.53
CA TYR A 103 4.14 4.64 2.11
C TYR A 103 3.09 5.30 1.21
N LEU A 104 1.79 5.05 1.48
CA LEU A 104 0.71 5.64 0.71
C LEU A 104 0.75 7.16 0.80
N GLN A 105 0.87 7.73 2.00
CA GLN A 105 0.92 9.18 2.22
C GLN A 105 2.13 9.83 1.55
N GLY A 106 3.27 9.13 1.47
CA GLY A 106 4.44 9.59 0.72
C GLY A 106 4.27 9.55 -0.80
N THR A 107 3.29 8.78 -1.30
CA THR A 107 3.04 8.58 -2.73
C THR A 107 1.87 9.42 -3.24
N THR A 108 0.75 9.44 -2.50
CA THR A 108 -0.50 10.13 -2.86
C THR A 108 -1.32 10.36 -1.60
N ALA A 109 -1.64 11.63 -1.33
CA ALA A 109 -2.61 11.97 -0.30
C ALA A 109 -4.02 11.63 -0.78
N ILE A 110 -4.73 10.81 -0.01
CA ILE A 110 -6.14 10.48 -0.23
C ILE A 110 -7.00 11.21 0.79
N ASN A 111 -8.28 11.41 0.49
CA ASN A 111 -9.19 12.09 1.41
C ASN A 111 -9.45 11.32 2.71
N ASP A 112 -9.94 12.03 3.72
CA ASP A 112 -10.13 11.48 5.08
C ASP A 112 -11.10 10.30 5.13
N VAL A 113 -12.15 10.30 4.29
CA VAL A 113 -13.13 9.21 4.23
C VAL A 113 -12.47 7.95 3.67
N ALA A 114 -11.77 8.08 2.54
CA ALA A 114 -11.01 6.99 1.95
C ALA A 114 -9.95 6.45 2.92
N MET A 115 -9.23 7.34 3.61
CA MET A 115 -8.23 6.98 4.61
C MET A 115 -8.83 6.23 5.80
N SER A 116 -9.99 6.65 6.30
CA SER A 116 -10.70 5.97 7.38
C SER A 116 -11.08 4.54 7.00
N TYR A 117 -11.64 4.33 5.81
CA TYR A 117 -11.99 3.00 5.31
C TYR A 117 -10.76 2.13 5.03
N LEU A 118 -9.68 2.71 4.52
CA LEU A 118 -8.43 1.98 4.29
C LEU A 118 -7.80 1.48 5.59
N LYS A 119 -7.80 2.30 6.65
CA LYS A 119 -7.32 1.88 7.98
C LYS A 119 -8.14 0.70 8.51
N GLU A 120 -9.46 0.72 8.32
CA GLU A 120 -10.32 -0.39 8.73
C GLU A 120 -10.10 -1.63 7.85
N ALA A 121 -9.83 -1.45 6.55
CA ALA A 121 -9.44 -2.54 5.65
C ALA A 121 -8.16 -3.24 6.11
N LEU A 122 -7.12 -2.48 6.49
CA LEU A 122 -5.86 -3.04 6.98
C LEU A 122 -6.07 -3.80 8.29
N LYS A 123 -6.84 -3.26 9.24
CA LYS A 123 -7.16 -3.96 10.50
C LYS A 123 -7.89 -5.28 10.25
N THR A 124 -8.92 -5.26 9.42
CA THR A 124 -9.71 -6.45 9.12
C THR A 124 -8.93 -7.48 8.29
N TYR A 125 -8.03 -7.03 7.41
CA TYR A 125 -7.08 -7.89 6.71
C TYR A 125 -6.15 -8.62 7.68
N ASN A 126 -5.55 -7.89 8.63
CA ASN A 126 -4.66 -8.45 9.65
C ASN A 126 -5.38 -9.34 10.68
N ALA A 127 -6.71 -9.25 10.77
CA ALA A 127 -7.56 -10.11 11.58
C ALA A 127 -8.16 -11.30 10.78
N ASP A 128 -7.60 -11.63 9.61
CA ASP A 128 -8.06 -12.68 8.69
C ASP A 128 -9.53 -12.53 8.22
N CYS A 129 -10.12 -11.35 8.39
CA CYS A 129 -11.50 -11.04 8.00
C CYS A 129 -11.56 -10.60 6.53
N SER A 130 -11.16 -11.48 5.61
CA SER A 130 -10.95 -11.15 4.17
C SER A 130 -12.14 -10.50 3.48
N ARG A 131 -13.38 -10.91 3.81
CA ARG A 131 -14.60 -10.29 3.27
C ARG A 131 -14.79 -8.85 3.77
N ALA A 132 -14.59 -8.63 5.06
CA ALA A 132 -14.69 -7.30 5.64
C ALA A 132 -13.60 -6.38 5.07
N ALA A 133 -12.37 -6.89 4.97
CA ALA A 133 -11.25 -6.20 4.34
C ALA A 133 -11.61 -5.76 2.91
N ALA A 134 -12.14 -6.68 2.10
CA ALA A 134 -12.58 -6.37 0.75
C ALA A 134 -13.64 -5.25 0.72
N VAL A 135 -14.70 -5.34 1.51
CA VAL A 135 -15.75 -4.30 1.58
C VAL A 135 -15.16 -2.92 1.92
N MET A 136 -14.24 -2.88 2.89
CA MET A 136 -13.58 -1.63 3.30
C MET A 136 -12.65 -1.07 2.22
N ILE A 137 -11.89 -1.92 1.52
CA ILE A 137 -11.08 -1.53 0.34
C ILE A 137 -11.98 -0.90 -0.73
N GLY A 138 -13.09 -1.57 -1.04
CA GLY A 138 -14.04 -1.09 -2.05
C GLY A 138 -14.65 0.26 -1.71
N THR A 139 -15.00 0.46 -0.44
CA THR A 139 -15.59 1.72 0.03
C THR A 139 -14.56 2.85 0.02
N SER A 140 -13.30 2.55 0.37
CA SER A 140 -12.19 3.49 0.26
C SER A 140 -11.95 3.93 -1.19
N LEU A 141 -11.87 2.97 -2.13
CA LEU A 141 -11.71 3.27 -3.55
C LEU A 141 -12.93 4.01 -4.14
N GLU A 142 -14.14 3.67 -3.71
CA GLU A 142 -15.34 4.39 -4.13
C GLU A 142 -15.25 5.86 -3.72
N SER A 143 -14.86 6.16 -2.48
CA SER A 143 -14.68 7.54 -2.03
C SER A 143 -13.70 8.33 -2.90
N ILE A 144 -12.56 7.73 -3.28
CA ILE A 144 -11.59 8.35 -4.20
C ILE A 144 -12.21 8.60 -5.58
N ILE A 145 -12.99 7.64 -6.09
CA ILE A 145 -13.65 7.78 -7.39
C ILE A 145 -14.74 8.85 -7.39
N LEU A 146 -15.45 9.03 -6.29
CA LEU A 146 -16.45 10.08 -6.17
C LEU A 146 -15.82 11.48 -6.25
N GLU A 147 -14.60 11.68 -5.72
CA GLU A 147 -13.87 12.94 -5.91
C GLU A 147 -13.45 13.18 -7.36
N LEU A 148 -12.91 12.14 -8.03
CA LEU A 148 -12.58 12.24 -9.45
C LEU A 148 -13.82 12.55 -10.31
N ARG A 149 -14.95 11.92 -9.96
CA ARG A 149 -16.25 12.19 -10.59
C ARG A 149 -16.67 13.64 -10.40
N ASP A 150 -16.50 14.20 -9.21
CA ASP A 150 -16.91 15.57 -8.91
C ASP A 150 -16.07 16.57 -9.72
N ALA A 151 -14.76 16.38 -9.79
CA ALA A 151 -13.90 17.17 -10.68
C ALA A 151 -14.31 17.09 -12.15
N LEU A 152 -14.70 15.89 -12.62
CA LEU A 152 -15.21 15.71 -13.99
C LEU A 152 -16.56 16.41 -14.21
N VAL A 153 -17.46 16.37 -13.23
CA VAL A 153 -18.75 17.08 -13.29
C VAL A 153 -18.54 18.58 -13.35
N ASP A 154 -17.62 19.11 -12.53
CA ASP A 154 -17.31 20.53 -12.47
C ASP A 154 -16.70 21.01 -13.78
N HIS A 155 -15.73 20.28 -14.34
CA HIS A 155 -15.15 20.58 -15.65
C HIS A 155 -16.20 20.58 -16.78
N LEU A 156 -17.13 19.62 -16.77
CA LEU A 156 -18.17 19.53 -17.80
C LEU A 156 -19.31 20.55 -17.60
N GLY A 157 -19.47 21.11 -16.39
CA GLY A 157 -20.52 22.06 -16.05
C GLY A 157 -21.92 21.60 -16.47
N SER A 158 -22.64 22.42 -17.24
CA SER A 158 -23.99 22.09 -17.73
C SER A 158 -24.01 20.92 -18.74
N ALA A 159 -22.87 20.55 -19.33
CA ALA A 159 -22.76 19.41 -20.24
C ALA A 159 -22.55 18.07 -19.52
N ALA A 160 -22.44 18.07 -18.18
CA ALA A 160 -22.27 16.86 -17.38
C ALA A 160 -23.48 15.90 -17.54
N PRO A 161 -23.27 14.64 -17.95
CA PRO A 161 -24.35 13.67 -18.01
C PRO A 161 -25.00 13.44 -16.64
N LYS A 162 -26.34 13.39 -16.59
CA LYS A 162 -27.09 13.10 -15.35
C LYS A 162 -26.65 11.80 -14.66
N LYS A 163 -26.20 10.81 -15.44
CA LYS A 163 -25.69 9.52 -14.96
C LYS A 163 -24.44 9.62 -14.08
N LEU A 164 -23.68 10.73 -14.15
CA LEU A 164 -22.58 10.98 -13.21
C LEU A 164 -23.10 11.26 -11.79
N LYS A 165 -24.37 11.65 -11.62
CA LYS A 165 -24.99 11.91 -10.31
C LYS A 165 -25.87 10.74 -9.83
N ASP A 166 -25.72 9.56 -10.44
CA ASP A 166 -26.48 8.36 -10.09
C ASP A 166 -26.03 7.79 -8.74
N SER A 167 -26.95 7.14 -8.00
CA SER A 167 -26.64 6.48 -6.73
C SER A 167 -25.94 5.13 -6.91
N LYS A 168 -25.99 4.55 -8.11
CA LYS A 168 -25.32 3.29 -8.46
C LYS A 168 -23.92 3.59 -8.99
N ILE A 169 -22.91 3.20 -8.21
CA ILE A 169 -21.49 3.40 -8.57
C ILE A 169 -21.13 2.80 -9.93
N LYS A 170 -21.73 1.67 -10.32
CA LYS A 170 -21.52 1.07 -11.65
C LYS A 170 -21.90 2.05 -12.78
N THR A 171 -23.05 2.69 -12.66
CA THR A 171 -23.54 3.64 -13.67
C THR A 171 -22.64 4.88 -13.75
N VAL A 172 -22.13 5.32 -12.61
CA VAL A 172 -21.15 6.41 -12.53
C VAL A 172 -19.85 6.00 -13.22
N LEU A 173 -19.26 4.85 -12.88
CA LEU A 173 -18.02 4.33 -13.45
C LEU A 173 -18.10 4.14 -14.98
N ASP A 174 -19.18 3.52 -15.49
CA ASP A 174 -19.37 3.31 -16.92
C ASP A 174 -19.44 4.66 -17.68
N THR A 175 -20.06 5.66 -17.06
CA THR A 175 -20.16 7.02 -17.62
C THR A 175 -18.82 7.75 -17.56
N MET A 176 -18.08 7.62 -16.45
CA MET A 176 -16.73 8.19 -16.30
C MET A 176 -15.78 7.59 -17.32
N ASN A 177 -15.76 6.26 -17.50
CA ASN A 177 -14.92 5.59 -18.48
C ASN A 177 -15.10 6.19 -19.88
N SER A 178 -16.36 6.32 -20.31
CA SER A 178 -16.70 6.90 -21.61
C SER A 178 -16.21 8.34 -21.77
N LYS A 179 -16.21 9.13 -20.69
CA LYS A 179 -15.76 10.53 -20.71
C LYS A 179 -14.24 10.65 -20.65
N LEU A 180 -13.57 9.89 -19.79
CA LEU A 180 -12.12 9.84 -19.71
C LEU A 180 -11.52 9.34 -21.04
N ASP A 181 -12.15 8.35 -21.69
CA ASP A 181 -11.76 7.89 -23.02
C ASP A 181 -11.86 8.99 -24.08
N SER A 182 -12.82 9.91 -23.97
CA SER A 182 -12.92 11.06 -24.88
C SER A 182 -11.85 12.12 -24.61
N LEU A 183 -11.34 12.20 -23.38
CA LEU A 183 -10.28 13.12 -22.96
C LEU A 183 -8.86 12.54 -23.12
N LYS A 184 -8.72 11.24 -23.43
CA LYS A 184 -7.42 10.58 -23.53
C LYS A 184 -6.47 11.24 -24.52
N GLY A 185 -7.00 11.90 -25.55
CA GLY A 185 -6.23 12.58 -26.59
C GLY A 185 -5.48 13.82 -26.07
N SER A 186 -5.96 14.46 -25.01
CA SER A 186 -5.33 15.62 -24.39
C SER A 186 -4.44 15.27 -23.19
N MET A 187 -4.39 14.00 -22.78
CA MET A 187 -3.49 13.54 -21.72
C MET A 187 -2.03 13.51 -22.20
N GLU A 188 -1.10 13.89 -21.33
CA GLU A 188 0.32 13.64 -21.54
C GLU A 188 0.59 12.13 -21.66
N TYR A 189 1.61 11.74 -22.44
CA TYR A 189 1.95 10.34 -22.72
C TYR A 189 2.03 9.47 -21.46
N GLY A 190 2.70 9.94 -20.40
CA GLY A 190 2.86 9.17 -19.16
C GLY A 190 1.55 8.95 -18.40
N LEU A 191 0.61 9.90 -18.44
CA LEU A 191 -0.71 9.74 -17.83
C LEU A 191 -1.59 8.81 -18.67
N ARG A 192 -1.60 9.01 -19.99
CA ARG A 192 -2.39 8.18 -20.93
C ARG A 192 -2.00 6.71 -20.84
N SER A 193 -0.70 6.41 -20.86
CA SER A 193 -0.20 5.03 -20.75
C SER A 193 -0.62 4.36 -19.45
N ARG A 194 -0.56 5.08 -18.32
CA ARG A 194 -1.02 4.57 -17.02
C ARG A 194 -2.54 4.37 -16.96
N TYR A 195 -3.31 5.30 -17.54
CA TYR A 195 -4.76 5.17 -17.64
C TYR A 195 -5.13 3.90 -18.42
N GLU A 196 -4.56 3.69 -19.60
CA GLU A 196 -4.83 2.51 -20.44
C GLU A 196 -4.47 1.19 -19.74
N ALA A 197 -3.39 1.18 -18.94
CA ALA A 197 -2.93 -0.01 -18.24
C ALA A 197 -3.74 -0.35 -16.97
N SER A 198 -4.21 0.65 -16.23
CA SER A 198 -4.66 0.45 -14.84
C SER A 198 -6.11 0.83 -14.58
N TRP A 199 -6.77 1.57 -15.48
CA TRP A 199 -8.15 2.01 -15.26
C TRP A 199 -9.15 0.84 -15.21
N SER A 200 -9.01 -0.15 -16.08
CA SER A 200 -9.87 -1.35 -16.06
C SER A 200 -9.73 -2.15 -14.76
N VAL A 201 -8.51 -2.20 -14.20
CA VAL A 201 -8.22 -2.84 -12.90
C VAL A 201 -8.92 -2.09 -11.78
N LEU A 202 -8.87 -0.76 -11.78
CA LEU A 202 -9.59 0.08 -10.83
C LEU A 202 -11.09 -0.22 -10.87
N VAL A 203 -11.70 -0.13 -12.06
CA VAL A 203 -13.14 -0.36 -12.24
C VAL A 203 -13.54 -1.75 -11.75
N HIS A 204 -12.72 -2.76 -12.04
CA HIS A 204 -12.95 -4.12 -11.57
C HIS A 204 -12.88 -4.21 -10.04
N GLN A 205 -11.84 -3.64 -9.42
CA GLN A 205 -11.68 -3.68 -7.96
C GLN A 205 -12.83 -3.01 -7.23
N VAL A 206 -13.25 -1.81 -7.62
CA VAL A 206 -14.40 -1.12 -7.00
C VAL A 206 -15.67 -1.98 -7.10
N ARG A 207 -15.86 -2.67 -8.23
CA ARG A 207 -17.04 -3.51 -8.45
C ARG A 207 -17.01 -4.81 -7.65
N SER A 208 -15.89 -5.54 -7.66
CA SER A 208 -15.78 -6.86 -7.02
C SER A 208 -15.79 -6.75 -5.50
N THR A 209 -15.17 -5.71 -4.95
CA THR A 209 -15.06 -5.52 -3.50
C THR A 209 -16.34 -4.99 -2.84
N ARG A 210 -17.12 -4.14 -3.54
CA ARG A 210 -18.40 -3.64 -3.01
C ARG A 210 -19.58 -4.57 -3.34
N ASN A 211 -19.76 -4.94 -4.60
CA ASN A 211 -20.98 -5.64 -5.03
C ASN A 211 -20.87 -7.15 -4.78
N ASP A 212 -19.71 -7.76 -4.95
CA ASP A 212 -19.59 -9.22 -4.79
C ASP A 212 -19.16 -9.61 -3.37
N ALA A 213 -18.40 -8.80 -2.63
CA ALA A 213 -18.07 -9.14 -1.24
C ALA A 213 -19.16 -8.78 -0.22
N GLY A 214 -19.99 -7.77 -0.53
CA GLY A 214 -21.03 -7.25 0.38
C GLY A 214 -22.44 -7.78 0.15
N HIS A 215 -22.70 -8.52 -0.94
CA HIS A 215 -24.04 -9.01 -1.25
C HIS A 215 -24.33 -10.34 -0.51
N PRO A 216 -25.51 -10.54 0.11
CA PRO A 216 -25.79 -11.73 0.92
C PRO A 216 -25.76 -13.07 0.14
N THR A 217 -25.93 -13.02 -1.18
CA THR A 217 -26.00 -14.22 -2.06
C THR A 217 -24.72 -14.49 -2.85
N SER A 218 -23.70 -13.64 -2.77
CA SER A 218 -22.44 -13.92 -3.43
C SER A 218 -21.68 -15.01 -2.67
N LEU A 219 -21.71 -16.20 -3.24
CA LEU A 219 -20.88 -17.35 -2.83
C LEU A 219 -19.38 -17.14 -3.15
N SER A 220 -18.99 -15.99 -3.70
CA SER A 220 -17.59 -15.64 -3.95
C SER A 220 -16.85 -15.52 -2.61
N THR A 221 -16.05 -16.52 -2.32
CA THR A 221 -15.10 -16.50 -1.22
C THR A 221 -13.97 -15.56 -1.58
N VAL A 222 -14.11 -14.27 -1.28
CA VAL A 222 -12.95 -13.37 -1.30
C VAL A 222 -11.90 -13.95 -0.36
N THR A 223 -10.77 -14.34 -0.93
CA THR A 223 -9.67 -14.96 -0.19
C THR A 223 -8.76 -13.89 0.41
N GLN A 224 -7.92 -14.29 1.36
CA GLN A 224 -6.88 -13.43 1.90
C GLN A 224 -5.91 -12.96 0.81
N ASN A 225 -5.62 -13.82 -0.18
CA ASN A 225 -4.78 -13.46 -1.32
C ASN A 225 -5.43 -12.39 -2.21
N ASP A 226 -6.74 -12.44 -2.40
CA ASP A 226 -7.47 -11.43 -3.19
C ASP A 226 -7.45 -10.07 -2.47
N ALA A 227 -7.65 -10.06 -1.15
CA ALA A 227 -7.57 -8.86 -0.33
C ALA A 227 -6.14 -8.30 -0.31
N HIS A 228 -5.13 -9.17 -0.15
CA HIS A 228 -3.73 -8.81 -0.19
C HIS A 228 -3.35 -8.18 -1.54
N ALA A 229 -3.70 -8.81 -2.66
CA ALA A 229 -3.45 -8.28 -4.00
C ALA A 229 -4.15 -6.93 -4.22
N SER A 230 -5.37 -6.78 -3.72
CA SER A 230 -6.10 -5.51 -3.80
C SER A 230 -5.38 -4.40 -3.03
N LEU A 231 -4.90 -4.69 -1.81
CA LEU A 231 -4.12 -3.74 -1.00
C LEU A 231 -2.76 -3.42 -1.65
N LEU A 232 -2.07 -4.37 -2.28
CA LEU A 232 -0.80 -4.08 -2.96
C LEU A 232 -0.95 -3.11 -4.14
N VAL A 233 -2.07 -3.19 -4.87
CA VAL A 233 -2.33 -2.35 -6.05
C VAL A 233 -3.01 -1.02 -5.68
N PHE A 234 -3.67 -0.94 -4.52
CA PHE A 234 -4.41 0.24 -4.08
C PHE A 234 -3.64 1.57 -4.19
N PRO A 235 -2.35 1.70 -3.77
CA PRO A 235 -1.64 2.97 -3.85
C PRO A 235 -1.46 3.47 -5.29
N GLU A 236 -1.25 2.55 -6.23
CA GLU A 236 -1.11 2.86 -7.65
C GLU A 236 -2.42 3.35 -8.26
N ILE A 237 -3.53 2.72 -7.83
CA ILE A 237 -4.89 3.09 -8.24
C ILE A 237 -5.28 4.46 -7.69
N ALA A 238 -5.02 4.71 -6.40
CA ALA A 238 -5.25 6.01 -5.78
C ALA A 238 -4.48 7.11 -6.53
N ARG A 239 -3.18 6.87 -6.78
CA ARG A 239 -2.33 7.78 -7.55
C ARG A 239 -2.87 8.06 -8.95
N LEU A 240 -3.32 7.03 -9.67
CA LEU A 240 -3.93 7.22 -10.99
C LEU A 240 -5.17 8.12 -10.90
N ALA A 241 -6.06 7.87 -9.94
CA ALA A 241 -7.28 8.65 -9.79
C ALA A 241 -7.00 10.13 -9.50
N TYR A 242 -6.05 10.42 -8.61
CA TYR A 242 -5.65 11.81 -8.32
C TYR A 242 -4.91 12.48 -9.48
N ASN A 243 -4.04 11.77 -10.21
CA ASN A 243 -3.41 12.32 -11.41
C ASN A 243 -4.44 12.66 -12.50
N LEU A 244 -5.49 11.83 -12.65
CA LEU A 244 -6.60 12.12 -13.57
C LEU A 244 -7.41 13.33 -13.10
N LYS A 245 -7.64 13.46 -11.79
CA LYS A 245 -8.32 14.61 -11.19
C LYS A 245 -7.55 15.90 -11.46
N GLU A 246 -6.26 15.94 -11.16
CA GLU A 246 -5.39 17.10 -11.42
C GLU A 246 -5.37 17.47 -12.91
N PHE A 247 -5.29 16.47 -13.79
CA PHE A 247 -5.38 16.68 -15.23
C PHE A 247 -6.71 17.36 -15.63
N ILE A 248 -7.85 16.86 -15.15
CA ILE A 248 -9.17 17.41 -15.45
C ILE A 248 -9.31 18.85 -14.92
N GLU A 249 -8.84 19.11 -13.71
CA GLU A 249 -8.85 20.45 -13.11
C GLU A 249 -7.93 21.43 -13.86
N GLY A 250 -6.88 20.91 -14.51
CA GLY A 250 -5.98 21.68 -15.38
C GLY A 250 -6.53 21.96 -16.78
N LEU A 251 -7.57 21.25 -17.24
CA LEU A 251 -8.23 21.52 -18.52
C LEU A 251 -9.11 22.77 -18.38
N ARG A 252 -8.56 23.91 -18.80
CA ARG A 252 -9.33 25.16 -19.01
C ARG A 252 -10.10 25.14 -20.32
#